data_AF-A0A961TB63-F1
#
_entry.id   AF-A0A961TB63-F1
#
_cell.length_a   1.000
_cell.length_b   1.000
_cell.length_c   1.000
_cell.angle_alpha   90.00
_cell.angle_beta   90.00
_cell.angle_gamma   90.00
#
_symmetry.space_group_name_H-M   'P 1'
#
loop_
_entity.id
_entity.type
_entity.pdbx_description
1 polymer ?
#
loop_
_entity_poly.entity_id
_entity_poly.type
_entity_poly.pdbx_seq_one_letter_code
_entity_poly.pdbx_strand_id
1 'polypeptide(L)'
;MNTAIRAYTALLYAIAFVAGAMLVWLMVSVILSVTMRNLGIQPFAWLFTSAEYGLLYLTMLGAPWLVRENGHVHIELVTAKLPERPRQIVSRTVALLCTLVCLVLAWKGLELFLTNIERADYDVRAYYFPRWILTISFPLSFGLMAIEFARFIFGREIMHTGEAGIHE
;
A
#
# COMPACT_ATOMS: atom_id res chain seq x y z
N MET A 1 -15.91 -18.46 13.21
CA MET A 1 -15.34 -17.09 13.05
C MET A 1 -13.82 -17.07 12.81
N ASN A 2 -13.04 -18.06 13.28
CA ASN A 2 -11.57 -18.00 13.17
C ASN A 2 -11.00 -18.33 11.77
N THR A 3 -11.71 -19.09 10.94
CA THR A 3 -11.22 -19.50 9.61
C THR A 3 -11.16 -18.33 8.61
N ALA A 4 -12.20 -17.49 8.57
CA ALA A 4 -12.24 -16.31 7.70
C ALA A 4 -11.15 -15.29 8.05
N ILE A 5 -10.91 -15.05 9.34
CA ILE A 5 -9.87 -14.13 9.81
C ILE A 5 -8.47 -14.68 9.50
N ARG A 6 -8.27 -16.00 9.65
CA ARG A 6 -7.00 -16.65 9.28
C ARG A 6 -6.75 -16.60 7.78
N ALA A 7 -7.75 -16.88 6.95
CA ALA A 7 -7.64 -16.82 5.49
C ALA A 7 -7.27 -15.41 5.01
N TYR A 8 -7.96 -14.40 5.54
CA TYR A 8 -7.68 -12.99 5.24
C TYR A 8 -6.28 -12.56 5.71
N THR A 9 -5.85 -13.01 6.88
CA THR A 9 -4.49 -12.76 7.37
C THR A 9 -3.43 -13.41 6.50
N ALA A 10 -3.64 -14.68 6.10
CA ALA A 10 -2.73 -15.37 5.20
C ALA A 10 -2.63 -14.68 3.84
N LEU A 11 -3.75 -14.16 3.32
CA LEU A 11 -3.76 -13.37 2.08
C LEU A 11 -2.89 -12.12 2.22
N LEU A 12 -3.02 -11.36 3.31
CA LEU A 12 -2.21 -10.16 3.54
C LEU A 12 -0.73 -10.46 3.66
N TYR A 13 -0.34 -11.51 4.39
CA TYR A 13 1.07 -11.91 4.47
C TYR A 13 1.61 -12.41 3.12
N ALA A 14 0.79 -13.09 2.31
CA ALA A 14 1.18 -13.48 0.95
C ALA A 14 1.41 -12.24 0.07
N ILE A 15 0.51 -11.26 0.13
CA ILE A 15 0.65 -9.98 -0.58
C ILE A 15 1.92 -9.23 -0.12
N ALA A 16 2.19 -9.21 1.19
CA ALA A 16 3.40 -8.61 1.74
C ALA A 16 4.68 -9.32 1.28
N PHE A 17 4.66 -10.65 1.21
CA PHE A 17 5.77 -11.44 0.69
C PHE A 17 6.04 -11.12 -0.79
N VAL A 18 4.98 -10.98 -1.60
CA VAL A 18 5.09 -10.54 -3.00
C VAL A 18 5.67 -9.14 -3.09
N ALA A 19 5.24 -8.20 -2.24
CA ALA A 19 5.81 -6.86 -2.18
C ALA A 19 7.31 -6.88 -1.82
N GLY A 20 7.71 -7.72 -0.85
CA GLY A 20 9.12 -7.93 -0.51
C GLY A 20 9.94 -8.50 -1.67
N ALA A 21 9.40 -9.49 -2.39
CA ALA A 21 10.05 -10.04 -3.59
C ALA A 21 10.21 -8.98 -4.69
N MET A 22 9.21 -8.11 -4.87
CA MET A 22 9.28 -6.97 -5.80
C MET A 22 10.36 -5.97 -5.39
N LEU A 23 10.58 -5.74 -4.08
CA LEU A 23 11.66 -4.86 -3.60
C LEU A 23 13.03 -5.39 -4.03
N VAL A 24 13.26 -6.69 -3.86
CA VAL A 24 14.51 -7.34 -4.27
C VAL A 24 14.68 -7.23 -5.78
N TRP A 25 13.62 -7.43 -6.55
CA TRP A 25 13.64 -7.24 -8.00
C TRP A 25 13.99 -5.80 -8.40
N LEU A 26 13.40 -4.80 -7.75
CA LEU A 26 13.71 -3.39 -8.00
C LEU A 26 15.19 -3.10 -7.76
N MET A 27 15.73 -3.60 -6.65
CA MET A 27 17.15 -3.47 -6.34
C MET A 27 18.02 -4.04 -7.46
N VAL A 28 17.74 -5.28 -7.90
CA VAL A 28 18.49 -5.94 -8.97
C VAL A 28 18.35 -5.18 -10.31
N SER A 29 17.14 -4.77 -10.68
CA SER A 29 16.87 -4.02 -11.91
C SER A 29 17.66 -2.70 -11.96
N VAL A 30 17.67 -1.94 -10.86
CA VAL A 30 18.40 -0.68 -10.75
C VAL A 30 19.92 -0.91 -10.82
N ILE A 31 20.44 -1.91 -10.09
CA ILE A 31 21.87 -2.25 -10.14
C ILE A 31 22.28 -2.60 -11.56
N LEU A 32 21.54 -3.48 -12.25
CA LEU A 32 21.84 -3.86 -13.64
C LEU A 32 21.82 -2.66 -14.59
N SER A 33 20.82 -1.79 -14.46
CA SER A 33 20.70 -0.57 -15.28
C SER A 33 21.90 0.36 -15.08
N VAL A 34 22.31 0.57 -13.82
CA VAL A 34 23.47 1.41 -13.47
C VAL A 34 24.78 0.76 -13.93
N THR A 35 24.96 -0.55 -13.75
CA THR A 35 26.15 -1.27 -14.21
C THR A 35 26.31 -1.20 -15.74
N MET A 36 25.23 -1.43 -16.51
CA MET A 36 25.27 -1.31 -17.98
C MET A 36 25.68 0.10 -18.42
N ARG A 37 25.13 1.12 -17.76
CA ARG A 37 25.46 2.52 -18.06
C ARG A 37 26.92 2.86 -17.76
N ASN A 38 27.48 2.32 -16.66
CA ASN A 38 28.89 2.47 -16.32
C ASN A 38 29.83 1.76 -17.30
N LEU A 39 29.37 0.69 -17.94
CA LEU A 39 30.10 -0.03 -18.99
C LEU A 39 29.94 0.60 -20.38
N GLY A 40 29.24 1.74 -20.50
CA GLY A 40 28.99 2.43 -21.77
C GLY A 40 27.94 1.75 -22.66
N ILE A 41 27.20 0.77 -22.15
CA ILE A 41 26.13 0.06 -22.87
C ILE A 41 24.80 0.77 -22.59
N GLN A 42 23.98 0.95 -23.63
CA GLN A 42 22.65 1.51 -23.46
C GLN A 42 21.76 0.54 -22.65
N PRO A 43 21.20 0.95 -21.50
CA PRO A 43 20.35 0.07 -20.70
C PRO A 43 19.08 -0.32 -21.47
N PHE A 44 18.61 -1.55 -21.25
CA PHE A 44 17.34 -2.01 -21.82
C PHE A 44 16.18 -1.17 -21.30
N ALA A 45 15.35 -0.63 -22.22
CA ALA A 45 14.17 0.17 -21.87
C ALA A 45 13.19 -0.57 -20.93
N TRP A 46 13.15 -1.90 -21.02
CA TRP A 46 12.31 -2.74 -20.18
C TRP A 46 12.70 -2.71 -18.69
N LEU A 47 13.99 -2.54 -18.35
CA LEU A 47 14.45 -2.45 -16.96
C LEU A 47 13.81 -1.24 -16.27
N PHE A 48 13.76 -0.09 -16.95
CA PHE A 48 13.12 1.12 -16.45
C PHE A 48 11.61 0.95 -16.25
N THR A 49 10.88 0.42 -17.24
CA THR A 49 9.43 0.20 -17.09
C THR A 49 9.10 -0.83 -16.02
N SER A 50 9.92 -1.88 -15.89
CA SER A 50 9.73 -2.88 -14.83
C SER A 50 9.95 -2.28 -13.43
N ALA A 51 10.86 -1.29 -13.31
CA ALA A 51 11.11 -0.60 -12.06
C ALA A 51 9.99 0.37 -11.67
N GLU A 52 9.46 1.13 -12.65
CA GLU A 52 8.31 2.01 -12.42
C GLU A 52 7.07 1.22 -11.95
N TYR A 53 6.75 0.13 -12.66
CA TYR A 53 5.60 -0.71 -12.31
C TYR A 53 5.85 -1.50 -11.02
N GLY A 54 7.07 -2.00 -10.81
CA GLY A 54 7.44 -2.70 -9.58
C GLY A 54 7.30 -1.81 -8.34
N LEU A 55 7.66 -0.53 -8.43
CA LEU A 55 7.48 0.42 -7.33
C LEU A 55 6.01 0.69 -7.03
N LEU A 56 5.18 0.83 -8.08
CA LEU A 56 3.73 0.97 -7.93
C LEU A 56 3.13 -0.26 -7.24
N TYR A 57 3.44 -1.47 -7.69
CA TYR A 57 2.90 -2.67 -7.05
C TYR A 57 3.43 -2.87 -5.65
N LEU A 58 4.72 -2.62 -5.42
CA LEU A 58 5.32 -2.72 -4.09
C LEU A 58 4.60 -1.82 -3.09
N THR A 59 4.33 -0.57 -3.46
CA THR A 59 3.65 0.38 -2.57
C THR A 59 2.19 -0.01 -2.36
N MET A 60 1.47 -0.39 -3.42
CA MET A 60 0.06 -0.78 -3.33
C MET A 60 -0.14 -2.11 -2.58
N LEU A 61 0.72 -3.10 -2.77
CA LEU A 61 0.62 -4.40 -2.10
C LEU A 61 1.18 -4.34 -0.67
N GLY A 62 2.21 -3.54 -0.42
CA GLY A 62 2.78 -3.39 0.93
C GLY A 62 1.91 -2.57 1.88
N ALA A 63 1.14 -1.60 1.38
CA ALA A 63 0.37 -0.67 2.20
C ALA A 63 -0.65 -1.33 3.15
N PRO A 64 -1.48 -2.31 2.73
CA PRO A 64 -2.43 -2.98 3.64
C PRO A 64 -1.75 -3.72 4.80
N TRP A 65 -0.59 -4.33 4.55
CA TRP A 65 0.17 -5.01 5.59
C TRP A 65 0.79 -4.02 6.58
N LEU A 66 1.32 -2.89 6.09
CA LEU A 66 1.88 -1.82 6.93
C LEU A 66 0.83 -1.22 7.88
N VAL A 67 -0.40 -1.00 7.39
CA VAL A 67 -1.52 -0.48 8.20
C VAL A 67 -1.83 -1.44 9.34
N ARG A 68 -1.80 -2.75 9.06
CA ARG A 68 -2.07 -3.79 10.06
C ARG A 68 -0.99 -3.91 11.12
N GLU A 69 0.28 -3.76 10.76
CA GLU A 69 1.40 -3.79 11.70
C GLU A 69 1.49 -2.52 12.56
N ASN A 70 0.51 -1.61 12.44
CA ASN A 70 0.52 -0.27 13.06
C ASN A 70 1.75 0.57 12.65
N GLY A 71 2.36 0.25 11.51
CA GLY A 71 3.51 0.99 10.94
C GLY A 71 3.15 2.37 10.39
N HIS A 72 1.97 2.90 10.71
CA HIS A 72 1.69 4.30 10.49
C HIS A 72 2.64 5.12 11.34
N VAL A 73 3.34 6.05 10.70
CA VAL A 73 4.13 7.09 11.36
C VAL A 73 3.14 7.96 12.12
N HIS A 74 2.75 7.48 13.30
CA HIS A 74 1.98 8.24 14.24
C HIS A 74 2.87 9.38 14.69
N ILE A 75 2.36 10.60 14.60
CA ILE A 75 2.94 11.72 15.33
C ILE A 75 2.56 11.51 16.79
N GLU A 76 3.16 10.50 17.42
CA GLU A 76 2.90 10.17 18.83
C GLU A 76 3.27 11.33 19.74
N LEU A 77 4.11 12.25 19.27
CA LEU A 77 4.43 13.52 19.93
C LEU A 77 3.19 14.36 20.27
N VAL A 78 2.14 14.33 19.44
CA VAL A 78 0.91 15.10 19.70
C VAL A 78 -0.02 14.34 20.65
N THR A 79 -0.13 13.02 20.51
CA THR A 79 -0.99 12.18 21.36
C THR A 79 -0.40 11.87 22.75
N ALA A 80 0.91 11.93 22.94
CA ALA A 80 1.57 11.72 24.24
C ALA A 80 1.26 12.83 25.26
N LYS A 81 0.83 14.02 24.80
CA LYS A 81 0.40 15.12 25.69
C LYS A 81 -1.09 15.09 26.05
N LEU A 82 -1.89 14.17 25.49
CA LEU A 82 -3.34 14.13 25.74
C LEU A 82 -3.73 13.08 26.79
N PRO A 83 -4.68 13.39 27.70
CA PRO A 83 -5.23 12.43 28.64
C PRO A 83 -6.01 11.29 27.92
N GLU A 84 -6.18 10.15 28.61
CA GLU A 84 -6.64 8.87 28.04
C GLU A 84 -7.98 8.94 27.29
N ARG A 85 -8.95 9.71 27.81
CA ARG A 85 -10.31 9.82 27.23
C ARG A 85 -10.35 10.57 25.89
N PRO A 86 -9.83 11.82 25.77
CA PRO A 86 -9.82 12.52 24.48
C PRO A 86 -8.89 11.85 23.46
N ARG A 87 -7.83 11.18 23.91
CA ARG A 87 -6.94 10.42 23.01
C ARG A 87 -7.68 9.30 22.25
N GLN A 88 -8.56 8.57 22.91
CA GLN A 88 -9.38 7.54 22.26
C GLN A 88 -10.36 8.13 21.24
N ILE A 89 -10.95 9.30 21.52
CA ILE A 89 -11.89 9.98 20.60
C ILE A 89 -11.15 10.49 19.37
N VAL A 90 -9.98 11.12 19.56
CA VAL A 90 -9.14 11.61 18.46
C VAL A 90 -8.68 10.44 17.59
N SER A 91 -8.19 9.36 18.19
CA SER A 91 -7.77 8.14 17.48
C SER A 91 -8.87 7.58 16.59
N ARG A 92 -10.08 7.43 17.14
CA ARG A 92 -11.24 6.93 16.38
C ARG A 92 -11.67 7.89 15.28
N THR A 93 -11.65 9.20 15.53
CA THR A 93 -12.00 10.20 14.50
C THR A 93 -11.00 10.17 13.34
N VAL A 94 -9.71 10.07 13.63
CA VAL A 94 -8.66 9.96 12.61
C VAL A 94 -8.82 8.66 11.83
N ALA A 95 -9.02 7.52 12.50
CA ALA A 95 -9.26 6.24 11.82
C ALA A 95 -10.51 6.28 10.92
N LEU A 96 -11.57 6.97 11.35
CA LEU A 96 -12.79 7.17 10.56
C LEU A 96 -12.51 8.03 9.31
N LEU A 97 -11.80 9.14 9.46
CA LEU A 97 -11.38 9.97 8.33
C LEU A 97 -10.48 9.20 7.35
N CYS A 98 -9.51 8.44 7.85
CA CYS A 98 -8.66 7.58 7.03
C CYS A 98 -9.48 6.53 6.27
N THR A 99 -10.45 5.89 6.93
CA THR A 99 -11.36 4.92 6.29
C THR A 99 -12.17 5.58 5.18
N LEU A 100 -12.73 6.76 5.42
CA LEU A 100 -13.49 7.53 4.44
C LEU A 100 -12.64 7.87 3.22
N VAL A 101 -11.43 8.38 3.43
CA VAL A 101 -10.51 8.71 2.33
C VAL A 101 -10.14 7.45 1.55
N CYS A 102 -9.83 6.34 2.22
CA CYS A 102 -9.55 5.07 1.56
C CYS A 102 -10.73 4.55 0.74
N LEU A 103 -11.97 4.69 1.24
CA LEU A 103 -13.18 4.31 0.50
C LEU A 103 -13.39 5.19 -0.74
N VAL A 104 -13.21 6.51 -0.63
CA VAL A 104 -13.31 7.42 -1.77
C VAL A 104 -12.26 7.09 -2.83
N LEU A 105 -11.01 6.83 -2.41
CA LEU A 105 -9.93 6.44 -3.32
C LEU A 105 -10.17 5.06 -3.94
N ALA A 106 -10.71 4.10 -3.20
CA ALA A 106 -11.10 2.79 -3.73
C ALA A 106 -12.22 2.93 -4.79
N TRP A 107 -13.23 3.77 -4.51
CA TRP A 107 -14.32 4.03 -5.46
C TRP A 107 -13.81 4.69 -6.74
N LYS A 108 -12.99 5.73 -6.61
CA LYS A 108 -12.39 6.41 -7.77
C LYS A 108 -11.39 5.52 -8.52
N GLY A 109 -10.67 4.65 -7.81
CA GLY A 109 -9.81 3.63 -8.41
C GLY A 109 -10.61 2.61 -9.22
N LEU A 110 -11.79 2.21 -8.74
CA LEU A 110 -12.69 1.29 -9.43
C LEU A 110 -13.32 1.95 -10.67
N GLU A 111 -13.76 3.20 -10.56
CA GLU A 111 -14.26 4.00 -11.70
C GLU A 111 -13.17 4.13 -12.79
N LEU A 112 -11.93 4.38 -12.38
CA LEU A 112 -10.77 4.45 -13.29
C LEU A 112 -10.46 3.10 -13.93
N PHE A 113 -10.54 2.00 -13.18
CA PHE A 113 -10.34 0.65 -13.70
C PHE A 113 -11.38 0.28 -14.75
N LEU A 114 -12.67 0.52 -14.48
CA LEU A 114 -13.76 0.28 -15.42
C LEU A 114 -13.60 1.12 -16.69
N THR A 115 -13.29 2.41 -16.54
CA THR A 115 -13.04 3.31 -17.68
C THR A 115 -11.84 2.85 -18.53
N ASN A 116 -10.78 2.33 -17.90
CA ASN A 116 -9.61 1.79 -18.63
C ASN A 116 -9.91 0.48 -19.36
N ILE A 117 -10.79 -0.36 -18.80
CA ILE A 117 -11.28 -1.57 -19.50
C ILE A 117 -12.10 -1.17 -20.73
N GLU A 118 -13.00 -0.20 -20.59
CA GLU A 118 -13.87 0.25 -21.69
C GLU A 118 -13.09 0.94 -22.81
N ARG A 119 -12.06 1.73 -22.47
CA ARG A 119 -11.21 2.40 -23.47
C ARG A 119 -10.18 1.48 -24.12
N ALA A 120 -9.91 0.31 -23.54
CA ALA A 120 -8.81 -0.58 -23.95
C ALA A 120 -7.48 0.19 -24.17
N ASP A 121 -7.23 1.21 -23.34
CA ASP A 121 -6.07 2.08 -23.50
C ASP A 121 -4.79 1.31 -23.15
N TYR A 122 -3.89 1.19 -24.13
CA TYR A 122 -2.55 0.63 -23.94
C TYR A 122 -1.60 1.75 -23.51
N ASP A 123 -0.76 1.48 -22.52
CA ASP A 123 0.32 2.42 -22.19
C ASP A 123 1.46 2.24 -23.18
N VAL A 124 1.60 3.20 -24.10
CA VAL A 124 2.58 3.16 -25.19
C VAL A 124 3.87 3.86 -24.74
N ARG A 125 4.62 3.25 -23.80
CA ARG A 125 5.90 3.78 -23.33
C ARG A 125 7.11 2.95 -23.80
N ALA A 126 7.19 1.67 -23.44
CA ALA A 126 8.26 0.77 -23.93
C ALA A 126 7.75 -0.60 -24.40
N TYR A 127 6.58 -1.02 -23.92
CA TYR A 127 5.87 -2.23 -24.37
C TYR A 127 4.37 -1.97 -24.23
N TYR A 128 3.53 -2.60 -25.06
CA TYR A 128 2.07 -2.47 -24.98
C TYR A 128 1.57 -3.14 -23.68
N PHE A 129 1.59 -2.41 -22.57
CA PHE A 129 1.00 -2.89 -21.33
C PHE A 129 -0.45 -2.40 -21.22
N PRO A 130 -1.41 -3.30 -21.00
CA PRO A 130 -2.78 -2.90 -20.74
C PRO A 130 -2.85 -2.11 -19.43
N ARG A 131 -3.36 -0.87 -19.47
CA ARG A 131 -3.45 0.00 -18.27
C ARG A 131 -4.35 -0.58 -17.18
N TRP A 132 -5.26 -1.48 -17.53
CA TRP A 132 -6.12 -2.17 -16.56
C TRP A 132 -5.32 -3.00 -15.54
N ILE A 133 -4.16 -3.55 -15.93
CA ILE A 133 -3.30 -4.35 -15.04
C ILE A 133 -2.76 -3.48 -13.90
N LEU A 134 -2.36 -2.24 -14.21
CA LEU A 134 -1.88 -1.28 -13.21
C LEU A 134 -3.02 -0.67 -12.41
N THR A 135 -4.16 -0.42 -13.05
CA THR A 135 -5.26 0.27 -12.38
C THR A 135 -6.05 -0.62 -11.44
N ILE A 136 -6.01 -1.95 -11.59
CA ILE A 136 -6.65 -2.90 -10.67
C ILE A 136 -6.02 -2.91 -9.28
N SER A 137 -4.73 -2.54 -9.14
CA SER A 137 -4.08 -2.53 -7.83
C SER A 137 -4.59 -1.41 -6.94
N PHE A 138 -5.10 -0.31 -7.51
CA PHE A 138 -5.69 0.79 -6.73
C PHE A 138 -6.94 0.37 -5.94
N PRO A 139 -8.05 -0.11 -6.57
CA PRO A 139 -9.23 -0.52 -5.84
C PRO A 139 -8.94 -1.71 -4.92
N LEU A 140 -8.02 -2.61 -5.30
CA LEU A 140 -7.61 -3.74 -4.46
C LEU A 140 -6.90 -3.26 -3.18
N SER A 141 -5.87 -2.42 -3.32
CA SER A 141 -5.08 -1.92 -2.19
C SER A 141 -5.91 -1.03 -1.26
N PHE A 142 -6.58 -0.02 -1.81
CA PHE A 142 -7.39 0.91 -1.01
C PHE A 142 -8.60 0.22 -0.39
N GLY A 143 -9.18 -0.79 -1.06
CA GLY A 143 -10.25 -1.61 -0.50
C GLY A 143 -9.80 -2.43 0.70
N LEU A 144 -8.66 -3.12 0.60
CA LEU A 144 -8.07 -3.87 1.72
C LEU A 144 -7.70 -2.93 2.88
N MET A 145 -7.12 -1.78 2.57
CA MET A 145 -6.75 -0.78 3.57
C MET A 145 -7.98 -0.18 4.27
N ALA A 146 -9.09 0.05 3.56
CA ALA A 146 -10.35 0.47 4.17
C ALA A 146 -10.91 -0.59 5.14
N ILE A 147 -10.76 -1.89 4.83
CA ILE A 147 -11.16 -2.99 5.72
C ILE A 147 -10.29 -3.00 6.99
N GLU A 148 -8.97 -2.80 6.87
CA GLU A 148 -8.07 -2.71 8.03
C GLU A 148 -8.41 -1.50 8.91
N PHE A 149 -8.59 -0.31 8.33
CA PHE A 149 -8.98 0.87 9.12
C PHE A 149 -10.36 0.72 9.76
N ALA A 150 -11.31 0.08 9.08
CA ALA A 150 -12.61 -0.24 9.67
C ALA A 150 -12.47 -1.20 10.87
N ARG A 151 -11.55 -2.17 10.80
CA ARG A 151 -11.24 -3.04 11.96
C ARG A 151 -10.70 -2.26 13.15
N PHE A 152 -9.88 -1.24 12.94
CA PHE A 152 -9.42 -0.35 14.01
C PHE A 152 -10.55 0.47 14.64
N ILE A 153 -11.62 0.78 13.89
CA ILE A 153 -12.80 1.50 14.41
C ILE A 153 -13.66 0.60 15.30
N PHE A 154 -13.91 -0.65 14.88
CA PHE A 154 -14.78 -1.60 15.59
C PHE A 154 -14.05 -2.47 16.61
N GLY A 155 -12.71 -2.54 16.54
CA GLY A 155 -11.85 -3.27 17.45
C GLY A 155 -11.68 -2.58 18.81
N ARG A 156 -11.32 -3.37 19.82
CA ARG A 156 -10.91 -2.88 21.15
C ARG A 156 -9.48 -2.34 21.17
N GLU A 157 -8.73 -2.54 20.10
CA GLU A 157 -7.33 -2.11 19.97
C GLU A 157 -7.28 -0.63 19.59
N ILE A 158 -6.50 0.12 20.36
CA ILE A 158 -6.37 1.57 20.23
C ILE A 158 -5.17 1.82 19.32
N MET A 159 -5.36 2.59 18.24
CA MET A 159 -4.30 2.90 17.26
C MET A 159 -3.11 3.65 17.89
N HIS A 160 -3.33 4.28 19.04
CA HIS A 160 -2.28 4.95 19.80
C HIS A 160 -2.07 4.19 21.11
N THR A 161 -0.88 3.63 21.30
CA THR A 161 -0.39 3.06 22.56
C THR A 161 0.16 4.15 23.47
N GLY A 162 0.58 5.29 22.88
CA GLY A 162 1.01 6.50 23.60
C GLY A 162 2.19 6.28 24.53
N GLU A 163 2.85 5.16 24.34
CA GLU A 163 4.26 5.02 24.63
C GLU A 163 4.95 5.72 23.47
N ALA A 164 5.31 7.00 23.68
CA ALA A 164 6.22 7.66 22.75
C ALA A 164 7.37 6.68 22.48
N GLY A 165 7.68 6.38 21.22
CA GLY A 165 8.75 5.46 20.82
C GLY A 165 10.10 5.71 21.49
N ILE A 166 10.23 5.24 22.72
CA ILE A 166 11.44 5.09 23.52
C ILE A 166 11.58 3.62 23.87
N HIS A 167 11.44 2.75 22.88
CA HIS A 167 12.01 1.41 22.94
C HIS A 167 12.66 1.12 21.57
N GLU A 168 13.93 1.54 21.53
CA GLU A 168 15.06 1.14 20.66
C GLU A 168 14.91 1.20 19.13
#